data_AF-I0K7X5-F1
#
_entry.id   AF-I0K7X5-F1
#
_cell.length_a   1.000
_cell.length_b   1.000
_cell.length_c   1.000
_cell.angle_alpha   90.00
_cell.angle_beta   90.00
_cell.angle_gamma   90.00
#
_symmetry.space_group_name_H-M   'P 1'
#
loop_
_entity.id
_entity.type
_entity.pdbx_description
1 polymer ?
#
loop_
_entity_poly.entity_id
_entity_poly.type
_entity_poly.pdbx_seq_one_letter_code
_entity_poly.pdbx_strand_id
1 'polypeptide(L)'
;MQTNQIALYTALLIGTCMTSITHAQSPAASPAPPSQLAGGGPTPPRPGGGHPIQPQAIMSLTTLSGTVGQLTANEDGILNGFTLNTNATPQPVRFSTHLGQQVEAAIKAGSRVTVMGYNKVSPQGETLFQLVKLDAGKTQLVDAPPAIPQPPTTPSRQTISGKVTDFQLDREGRANGLVLTDGTVVKMPPHVAGQLTTLAPKGSTVTVDGYAQPLGDGQVQLQKHTIVRASVLTVGGQSYLIQ
;
A
#
# COMPACT_ATOMS: atom_id res chain seq x y z
N MET A 1 36.89 -16.74 44.98
CA MET A 1 36.17 -15.50 45.37
C MET A 1 34.69 -15.79 45.14
N GLN A 2 33.95 -16.38 46.09
CA GLN A 2 33.48 -15.75 47.34
C GLN A 2 32.66 -14.48 46.98
N THR A 3 31.39 -14.25 47.33
CA THR A 3 30.38 -14.92 48.16
C THR A 3 29.24 -13.89 48.29
N ASN A 4 27.98 -14.35 48.30
CA ASN A 4 26.82 -13.73 49.00
C ASN A 4 26.29 -12.35 48.51
N GLN A 5 25.01 -11.97 48.68
CA GLN A 5 23.89 -12.55 49.43
C GLN A 5 22.55 -11.87 49.09
N ILE A 6 21.48 -12.68 49.18
CA ILE A 6 20.23 -12.47 49.93
C ILE A 6 19.31 -11.26 49.67
N ALA A 7 18.07 -11.63 49.36
CA ALA A 7 16.82 -10.88 49.33
C ALA A 7 16.49 -10.18 50.65
N LEU A 8 15.63 -9.16 50.59
CA LEU A 8 14.67 -8.94 51.68
C LEU A 8 13.41 -8.21 51.16
N TYR A 9 12.28 -8.90 51.26
CA TYR A 9 10.95 -8.31 51.32
C TYR A 9 10.78 -7.60 52.67
N THR A 10 10.13 -6.43 52.69
CA THR A 10 9.51 -5.93 53.93
C THR A 10 8.34 -5.02 53.60
N ALA A 11 7.16 -5.46 54.00
CA ALA A 11 5.96 -4.66 54.21
C ALA A 11 5.97 -4.06 55.64
N LEU A 12 5.10 -3.07 55.87
CA LEU A 12 4.35 -2.69 57.11
C LEU A 12 4.36 -1.16 57.42
N LEU A 13 3.20 -0.52 57.12
CA LEU A 13 2.24 0.12 58.04
C LEU A 13 2.43 1.52 58.71
N ILE A 14 1.30 2.25 58.64
CA ILE A 14 0.62 3.25 59.50
C ILE A 14 1.16 4.69 59.65
N GLY A 15 0.23 5.64 59.46
CA GLY A 15 0.30 6.98 60.03
C GLY A 15 -0.85 7.88 59.57
N THR A 16 -2.02 7.75 60.21
CA THR A 16 -3.23 8.57 60.03
C THR A 16 -3.08 9.98 60.60
N CYS A 17 -3.59 11.01 59.90
CA CYS A 17 -4.14 12.22 60.51
C CYS A 17 -5.36 12.72 59.72
N MET A 18 -6.50 12.80 60.40
CA MET A 18 -7.77 13.34 59.92
C MET A 18 -7.75 14.87 59.88
N THR A 19 -8.49 15.48 58.96
CA THR A 19 -9.36 16.62 59.27
C THR A 19 -10.48 16.71 58.22
N SER A 20 -11.70 16.81 58.72
CA SER A 20 -12.98 16.81 58.01
C SER A 20 -13.40 18.23 57.68
N ILE A 21 -13.97 18.49 56.49
CA ILE A 21 -14.97 19.56 56.30
C ILE A 21 -16.04 19.11 55.29
N THR A 22 -17.20 18.80 55.85
CA THR A 22 -18.57 19.17 55.47
C THR A 22 -19.14 18.82 54.09
N HIS A 23 -20.29 18.14 54.16
CA HIS A 23 -21.21 17.72 53.11
C HIS A 23 -21.89 18.87 52.36
N ALA A 24 -22.11 18.68 51.06
CA ALA A 24 -23.27 19.21 50.36
C ALA A 24 -23.95 18.05 49.60
N GLN A 25 -25.03 17.54 50.18
CA GLN A 25 -25.89 16.52 49.57
C GLN A 25 -26.62 17.13 48.37
N SER A 26 -26.47 16.53 47.19
CA SER A 26 -27.31 16.84 46.03
C SER A 26 -28.66 16.13 46.19
N PRO A 27 -29.81 16.81 46.11
CA PRO A 27 -31.10 16.14 46.16
C PRO A 27 -31.34 15.29 44.91
N ALA A 28 -31.99 14.15 45.14
CA ALA A 28 -32.36 13.15 44.15
C ALA A 28 -33.24 13.71 43.02
N ALA A 29 -33.03 13.16 41.83
CA ALA A 29 -33.80 13.45 40.62
C ALA A 29 -35.29 13.13 40.79
N SER A 30 -36.15 13.97 40.23
CA SER A 30 -37.54 13.65 39.89
C SER A 30 -37.72 13.73 38.36
N PRO A 31 -38.63 12.93 37.78
CA PRO A 31 -38.64 12.63 36.34
C PRO A 31 -39.32 13.72 35.50
N ALA A 32 -38.80 13.97 34.30
CA ALA A 32 -39.39 14.89 33.33
C ALA A 32 -40.68 14.32 32.70
N PRO A 33 -41.68 15.16 32.39
CA PRO A 33 -42.87 14.75 31.66
C PRO A 33 -42.58 14.61 30.14
N PRO A 34 -43.36 13.82 29.39
CA PRO A 34 -43.15 13.65 27.96
C PRO A 34 -43.84 14.78 27.18
N SER A 35 -43.13 15.40 26.23
CA SER A 35 -43.72 16.28 25.21
C SER A 35 -42.88 16.14 23.95
N GLN A 36 -43.31 15.30 23.01
CA GLN A 36 -44.23 15.57 21.90
C GLN A 36 -43.45 15.83 20.60
N LEU A 37 -43.61 14.89 19.67
CA LEU A 37 -43.20 14.96 18.28
C LEU A 37 -43.81 16.20 17.61
N ALA A 38 -42.98 17.06 17.03
CA ALA A 38 -43.44 18.11 16.13
C ALA A 38 -42.42 18.36 15.01
N GLY A 39 -42.87 18.13 13.77
CA GLY A 39 -42.57 18.97 12.61
C GLY A 39 -41.27 18.69 11.85
N GLY A 40 -41.38 17.89 10.78
CA GLY A 40 -40.42 17.90 9.68
C GLY A 40 -40.51 19.20 8.89
N GLY A 41 -39.45 20.00 8.93
CA GLY A 41 -39.19 21.09 8.00
C GLY A 41 -38.07 20.70 7.02
N PRO A 42 -38.06 21.25 5.79
CA PRO A 42 -37.03 20.94 4.80
C PRO A 42 -35.66 21.43 5.28
N THR A 43 -34.70 20.52 5.34
CA THR A 43 -33.30 20.82 5.64
C THR A 43 -32.70 21.68 4.52
N PRO A 44 -31.98 22.76 4.84
CA PRO A 44 -31.25 23.52 3.81
C PRO A 44 -30.17 22.63 3.18
N PRO A 45 -29.85 22.81 1.88
CA PRO A 45 -28.80 22.05 1.23
C PRO A 45 -27.47 22.32 1.93
N ARG A 46 -26.87 21.24 2.46
CA ARG A 46 -25.52 21.27 3.03
C ARG A 46 -24.55 21.75 1.94
N PRO A 47 -23.79 22.84 2.17
CA PRO A 47 -22.69 23.21 1.28
C PRO A 47 -21.77 21.99 1.11
N GLY A 48 -21.47 21.65 -0.15
CA GLY A 48 -20.74 20.46 -0.53
C GLY A 48 -19.54 20.20 0.37
N GLY A 49 -19.36 18.93 0.76
CA GLY A 49 -18.19 18.50 1.51
C GLY A 49 -16.94 18.87 0.74
N GLY A 50 -16.30 19.96 1.16
CA GLY A 50 -14.90 20.19 0.82
C GLY A 50 -14.15 18.96 1.31
N HIS A 51 -13.47 18.28 0.38
CA HIS A 51 -12.37 17.41 0.76
C HIS A 51 -11.52 18.21 1.76
N PRO A 52 -11.21 17.69 2.96
CA PRO A 52 -10.31 18.39 3.84
C PRO A 52 -9.05 18.63 3.04
N ILE A 53 -8.73 19.90 2.78
CA ILE A 53 -7.42 20.29 2.29
C ILE A 53 -6.49 19.83 3.40
N GLN A 54 -5.83 18.69 3.20
CA GLN A 54 -4.76 18.27 4.10
C GLN A 54 -3.80 19.46 4.16
N PRO A 55 -3.49 19.97 5.37
CA PRO A 55 -2.50 21.03 5.50
C PRO A 55 -1.26 20.57 4.74
N GLN A 56 -0.81 21.38 3.79
CA GLN A 56 0.46 21.15 3.11
C GLN A 56 1.54 21.19 4.19
N ALA A 57 1.86 20.04 4.77
CA ALA A 57 2.94 19.92 5.72
C ALA A 57 4.22 20.25 4.97
N ILE A 58 5.01 21.19 5.50
CA ILE A 58 6.34 21.45 4.98
C ILE A 58 7.16 20.18 5.26
N MET A 59 7.54 19.46 4.20
CA MET A 59 8.34 18.24 4.32
C MET A 59 9.83 18.58 4.12
N SER A 60 10.68 18.03 4.99
CA SER A 60 12.13 18.18 4.87
C SER A 60 12.68 17.23 3.81
N LEU A 61 13.36 17.76 2.78
CA LEU A 61 14.07 16.94 1.81
C LEU A 61 15.49 16.64 2.31
N THR A 62 15.90 15.39 2.14
CA THR A 62 17.24 14.89 2.42
C THR A 62 17.90 14.50 1.11
N THR A 63 19.20 14.71 1.00
CA THR A 63 20.00 14.27 -0.16
C THR A 63 20.87 13.09 0.26
N LEU A 64 20.77 11.98 -0.47
CA LEU A 64 21.57 10.78 -0.29
C LEU A 64 22.43 10.56 -1.53
N SER A 65 23.67 10.08 -1.34
CA SER A 65 24.55 9.68 -2.44
C SER A 65 25.03 8.27 -2.22
N GLY A 66 25.02 7.47 -3.29
CA GLY A 66 25.35 6.05 -3.22
C GLY A 66 25.43 5.41 -4.60
N THR A 67 25.52 4.09 -4.63
CA THR A 67 25.43 3.31 -5.86
C THR A 67 24.07 2.63 -5.97
N VAL A 68 23.57 2.54 -7.20
CA VAL A 68 22.31 1.85 -7.49
C VAL A 68 22.50 0.35 -7.28
N GLY A 69 21.69 -0.22 -6.39
CA GLY A 69 21.59 -1.64 -6.15
C GLY A 69 20.51 -2.29 -7.01
N GLN A 70 19.74 -3.19 -6.41
CA GLN A 70 18.70 -3.92 -7.12
C GLN A 70 17.51 -3.02 -7.48
N LEU A 71 17.04 -3.09 -8.72
CA LEU A 71 15.78 -2.48 -9.14
C LEU A 71 14.60 -3.22 -8.49
N THR A 72 13.57 -2.50 -8.08
CA THR A 72 12.39 -3.06 -7.42
C THR A 72 11.12 -2.71 -8.19
N ALA A 73 10.19 -3.66 -8.26
CA ALA A 73 8.89 -3.47 -8.86
C ALA A 73 7.76 -3.51 -7.84
N ASN A 74 6.59 -3.01 -8.24
CA ASN A 74 5.35 -3.19 -7.52
C ASN A 74 4.79 -4.61 -7.73
N GLU A 75 3.62 -4.90 -7.16
CA GLU A 75 2.94 -6.20 -7.28
C GLU A 75 2.58 -6.58 -8.73
N ASP A 76 2.49 -5.59 -9.62
CA ASP A 76 2.23 -5.78 -11.05
C ASP A 76 3.52 -6.02 -11.85
N GLY A 77 4.68 -6.03 -11.19
CA GLY A 77 5.98 -6.11 -11.86
C GLY A 77 6.41 -4.80 -12.53
N ILE A 78 5.71 -3.69 -12.28
CA ILE A 78 6.09 -2.37 -12.79
C ILE A 78 7.18 -1.78 -11.92
N LEU A 79 8.28 -1.38 -12.56
CA LEU A 79 9.41 -0.69 -11.96
C LEU A 79 8.94 0.57 -11.22
N ASN A 80 9.22 0.62 -9.92
CA ASN A 80 8.80 1.74 -9.05
C ASN A 80 9.83 2.10 -7.97
N GLY A 81 11.04 1.53 -8.04
CA GLY A 81 12.07 1.80 -7.06
C GLY A 81 13.38 1.09 -7.36
N PHE A 82 14.36 1.35 -6.51
CA PHE A 82 15.61 0.61 -6.44
C PHE A 82 16.22 0.73 -5.04
N THR A 83 17.14 -0.15 -4.70
CA THR A 83 17.92 -0.05 -3.46
C THR A 83 19.12 0.87 -3.67
N LEU A 84 19.30 1.89 -2.84
CA LEU A 84 20.50 2.73 -2.85
C LEU A 84 21.50 2.21 -1.83
N ASN A 85 22.66 1.77 -2.31
CA ASN A 85 23.78 1.36 -1.47
C ASN A 85 24.56 2.62 -1.06
N THR A 86 24.36 3.05 0.18
CA THR A 86 25.15 4.13 0.80
C THR A 86 26.27 3.53 1.64
N ASN A 87 27.11 4.37 2.26
CA ASN A 87 28.11 3.88 3.23
C ASN A 87 27.48 3.30 4.52
N ALA A 88 26.16 3.44 4.69
CA ALA A 88 25.39 2.87 5.79
C ALA A 88 24.57 1.66 5.29
N THR A 89 23.37 1.47 5.82
CA THR A 89 22.43 0.43 5.40
C THR A 89 21.89 0.72 3.99
N PRO A 90 21.67 -0.32 3.15
CA PRO A 90 20.98 -0.15 1.88
C PRO A 90 19.58 0.46 2.10
N GLN A 91 19.29 1.56 1.41
CA GLN A 91 18.04 2.30 1.57
C GLN A 91 17.10 2.02 0.39
N PRO A 92 15.85 1.57 0.60
CA PRO A 92 14.88 1.45 -0.48
C PRO A 92 14.40 2.83 -0.94
N VAL A 93 14.66 3.17 -2.20
CA VAL A 93 14.21 4.39 -2.86
C VAL A 93 13.00 4.06 -3.74
N ARG A 94 11.89 4.79 -3.53
CA ARG A 94 10.63 4.65 -4.29
C ARG A 94 10.40 5.88 -5.15
N PHE A 95 9.93 5.68 -6.36
CA PHE A 95 9.56 6.73 -7.31
C PHE A 95 8.24 6.38 -8.01
N SER A 96 7.59 7.37 -8.62
CA SER A 96 6.35 7.15 -9.35
C SER A 96 6.55 6.27 -10.59
N THR A 97 5.64 5.33 -10.86
CA THR A 97 5.83 4.31 -11.91
C THR A 97 6.02 4.87 -13.32
N HIS A 98 5.54 6.08 -13.62
CA HIS A 98 5.76 6.75 -14.92
C HIS A 98 7.21 7.21 -15.14
N LEU A 99 8.03 7.27 -14.08
CA LEU A 99 9.47 7.51 -14.23
C LEU A 99 10.26 6.25 -14.64
N GLY A 100 9.61 5.07 -14.70
CA GLY A 100 10.29 3.80 -14.95
C GLY A 100 11.23 3.83 -16.15
N GLN A 101 10.76 4.29 -17.31
CA GLN A 101 11.56 4.35 -18.55
C GLN A 101 12.74 5.31 -18.43
N GLN A 102 12.52 6.47 -17.82
CA GLN A 102 13.56 7.48 -17.67
C GLN A 102 14.64 7.03 -16.69
N VAL A 103 14.23 6.39 -15.59
CA VAL A 103 15.13 5.82 -14.60
C VAL A 103 15.93 4.68 -15.21
N GLU A 104 15.30 3.70 -15.85
CA GLU A 104 15.98 2.58 -16.50
C GLU A 104 17.00 3.03 -17.56
N ALA A 105 16.69 4.08 -18.32
CA ALA A 105 17.61 4.64 -19.30
C ALA A 105 18.77 5.42 -18.65
N ALA A 106 18.53 6.09 -17.53
CA ALA A 106 19.50 6.96 -16.87
C ALA A 106 20.45 6.22 -15.93
N ILE A 107 20.03 5.10 -15.33
CA ILE A 107 20.80 4.40 -14.30
C ILE A 107 21.05 2.93 -14.68
N LYS A 108 22.23 2.42 -14.32
CA LYS A 108 22.54 0.99 -14.37
C LYS A 108 22.88 0.50 -12.97
N ALA A 109 22.73 -0.80 -12.71
CA ALA A 109 23.21 -1.39 -11.46
C ALA A 109 24.69 -1.05 -11.25
N GLY A 110 25.02 -0.55 -10.07
CA GLY A 110 26.35 -0.07 -9.70
C GLY A 110 26.63 1.40 -10.04
N SER A 111 25.78 2.09 -10.81
CA SER A 111 25.95 3.51 -11.13
C SER A 111 25.91 4.37 -9.87
N ARG A 112 26.82 5.34 -9.76
CA ARG A 112 26.79 6.33 -8.67
C ARG A 112 25.74 7.39 -8.98
N VAL A 113 24.83 7.62 -8.04
CA VAL A 113 23.74 8.59 -8.17
C VAL A 113 23.57 9.38 -6.89
N THR A 114 23.00 10.58 -7.03
CA THR A 114 22.56 11.41 -5.91
C THR A 114 21.05 11.54 -5.98
N VAL A 115 20.37 11.16 -4.91
CA VAL A 115 18.90 11.23 -4.80
C VAL A 115 18.51 12.24 -3.76
N MET A 116 17.46 13.01 -4.06
CA MET A 116 16.85 13.94 -3.14
C MET A 116 15.40 13.53 -2.94
N GLY A 117 14.95 13.51 -1.69
CA GLY A 117 13.66 12.95 -1.34
C GLY A 117 13.36 13.05 0.15
N TYR A 118 12.35 12.34 0.62
CA TYR A 118 11.94 12.36 2.02
C TYR A 118 11.56 10.95 2.51
N ASN A 119 11.73 10.71 3.80
CA ASN A 119 11.29 9.46 4.41
C ASN A 119 9.78 9.47 4.60
N LYS A 120 9.14 8.40 4.13
CA LYS A 120 7.71 8.14 4.30
C LYS A 120 7.55 6.80 4.98
N VAL A 121 6.81 6.78 6.07
CA VAL A 121 6.39 5.53 6.70
C VAL A 121 5.16 5.03 5.94
N SER A 122 5.24 3.81 5.41
CA SER A 122 4.10 3.15 4.78
C SER A 122 3.02 2.85 5.83
N PRO A 123 1.76 2.61 5.43
CA PRO A 123 0.72 2.15 6.36
C PRO A 123 1.10 0.89 7.14
N GLN A 124 2.06 0.10 6.64
CA GLN A 124 2.57 -1.12 7.23
C GLN A 124 3.79 -0.88 8.17
N GLY A 125 4.19 0.37 8.39
CA GLY A 125 5.31 0.73 9.27
C GLY A 125 6.70 0.66 8.62
N GLU A 126 6.79 0.36 7.31
CA GLU A 126 8.06 0.35 6.59
C GLU A 126 8.52 1.79 6.29
N THR A 127 9.76 2.12 6.62
CA THR A 127 10.33 3.43 6.25
C THR A 127 10.89 3.34 4.82
N LEU A 128 10.28 4.10 3.91
CA LEU A 128 10.64 4.17 2.50
C LEU A 128 11.17 5.56 2.18
N PHE A 129 12.19 5.66 1.33
CA PHE A 129 12.66 6.96 0.84
C PHE A 129 11.93 7.33 -0.45
N GLN A 130 11.02 8.29 -0.41
CA GLN A 130 10.31 8.77 -1.60
C GLN A 130 11.20 9.76 -2.36
N LEU A 131 11.51 9.42 -3.61
CA LEU A 131 12.29 10.24 -4.52
C LEU A 131 11.51 11.48 -4.94
N VAL A 132 12.20 12.61 -4.99
CA VAL A 132 11.73 13.86 -5.62
C VAL A 132 12.62 14.24 -6.80
N LYS A 133 13.94 14.07 -6.68
CA LYS A 133 14.89 14.32 -7.75
C LYS A 133 16.00 13.27 -7.75
N LEU A 134 16.37 12.79 -8.93
CA LEU A 134 17.51 11.90 -9.15
C LEU A 134 18.53 12.60 -10.05
N ASP A 135 19.78 12.62 -9.61
CA ASP A 135 20.93 13.06 -10.38
C ASP A 135 21.81 11.84 -10.67
N ALA A 136 21.92 11.51 -11.95
CA ALA A 136 22.79 10.46 -12.48
C ALA A 136 23.90 11.09 -13.33
N GLY A 137 24.56 12.12 -12.80
CA GLY A 137 25.67 12.81 -13.47
C GLY A 137 25.19 13.75 -14.58
N LYS A 138 25.04 13.25 -15.81
CA LYS A 138 24.58 14.07 -16.95
C LYS A 138 23.05 14.16 -17.04
N THR A 139 22.35 13.25 -16.38
CA THR A 139 20.89 13.16 -16.44
C THR A 139 20.30 13.54 -15.08
N GLN A 140 19.41 14.53 -15.08
CA GLN A 140 18.60 14.89 -13.93
C GLN A 140 17.13 14.56 -14.20
N LEU A 141 16.52 13.83 -13.29
CA LEU A 141 15.13 13.42 -13.34
C LEU A 141 14.41 14.00 -12.13
N VAL A 142 13.21 14.53 -12.34
CA VAL A 142 12.35 15.04 -11.27
C VAL A 142 11.07 14.20 -11.28
N ASP A 143 10.67 13.72 -10.10
CA ASP A 143 9.39 13.03 -9.90
C ASP A 143 8.26 14.06 -9.86
N ALA A 144 7.92 14.56 -11.05
CA ALA A 144 6.78 15.41 -11.27
C ALA A 144 5.63 14.58 -11.86
N PRO A 145 4.37 14.91 -11.53
CA PRO A 145 3.22 14.35 -12.23
C PRO A 145 3.36 14.52 -13.75
N PRO A 146 2.84 13.58 -14.56
CA PRO A 146 2.84 13.73 -16.02
C PRO A 146 2.25 15.08 -16.43
N ALA A 147 2.98 15.82 -17.28
CA ALA A 147 2.63 17.20 -17.67
C ALA A 147 1.27 17.30 -18.38
N ILE A 148 0.82 16.19 -19.00
CA ILE A 148 -0.50 16.07 -19.61
C ILE A 148 -1.09 14.74 -19.11
N PRO A 149 -2.26 14.75 -18.46
CA PRO A 149 -3.00 13.52 -18.19
C PRO A 149 -3.25 12.82 -19.53
N GLN A 150 -2.61 11.68 -19.75
CA GLN A 150 -2.83 10.93 -20.96
C GLN A 150 -4.19 10.23 -20.88
N PRO A 151 -4.93 10.13 -22.00
CA PRO A 151 -6.13 9.34 -22.03
C PRO A 151 -5.79 7.90 -21.62
N PRO A 152 -6.60 7.25 -20.78
CA PRO A 152 -6.34 5.88 -20.37
C PRO A 152 -6.29 4.99 -21.60
N THR A 153 -5.23 4.19 -21.71
CA THR A 153 -5.12 3.18 -22.77
C THR A 153 -6.31 2.24 -22.67
N THR A 154 -7.06 2.11 -23.78
CA THR A 154 -8.26 1.25 -23.78
C THR A 154 -7.82 -0.20 -23.60
N PRO A 155 -8.32 -0.88 -22.55
CA PRO A 155 -7.95 -2.27 -22.33
C PRO A 155 -8.62 -3.15 -23.39
N SER A 156 -7.90 -4.15 -23.89
CA SER A 156 -8.41 -5.08 -24.89
C SER A 156 -9.00 -6.32 -24.23
N ARG A 157 -10.19 -6.74 -24.67
CA ARG A 157 -10.79 -7.99 -24.19
C ARG A 157 -10.01 -9.17 -24.78
N GLN A 158 -9.67 -10.15 -23.94
CA GLN A 158 -8.95 -11.35 -24.31
C GLN A 158 -9.49 -12.56 -23.56
N THR A 159 -9.47 -13.70 -24.24
CA THR A 159 -9.72 -15.01 -23.64
C THR A 159 -8.41 -15.79 -23.65
N ILE A 160 -7.97 -16.26 -22.48
CA ILE A 160 -6.74 -17.04 -22.31
C ILE A 160 -7.06 -18.36 -21.62
N SER A 161 -6.38 -19.43 -22.00
CA SER A 161 -6.48 -20.72 -21.33
C SER A 161 -5.10 -21.19 -20.92
N GLY A 162 -5.00 -21.77 -19.73
CA GLY A 162 -3.74 -22.33 -19.26
C GLY A 162 -3.87 -22.95 -17.87
N LYS A 163 -2.76 -23.44 -17.36
CA LYS A 163 -2.70 -24.15 -16.08
C LYS A 163 -2.19 -23.21 -14.99
N VAL A 164 -2.83 -23.23 -13.81
CA VAL A 164 -2.40 -22.43 -12.65
C VAL A 164 -1.08 -22.99 -12.12
N THR A 165 -0.05 -22.17 -12.05
CA THR A 165 1.26 -22.51 -11.47
C THR A 165 1.41 -21.97 -10.06
N ASP A 166 0.98 -20.73 -9.85
CA ASP A 166 1.05 -20.07 -8.55
C ASP A 166 -0.10 -19.08 -8.35
N PHE A 167 -0.15 -18.46 -7.17
CA PHE A 167 -1.11 -17.42 -6.83
C PHE A 167 -0.34 -16.10 -6.63
N GLN A 168 -0.85 -15.03 -7.23
CA GLN A 168 -0.33 -13.69 -6.94
C GLN A 168 -0.84 -13.29 -5.55
N LEU A 169 0.07 -12.88 -4.69
CA LEU A 169 -0.23 -12.36 -3.36
C LEU A 169 -0.08 -10.84 -3.35
N ASP A 170 -0.95 -10.16 -2.61
CA ASP A 170 -0.78 -8.77 -2.23
C ASP A 170 0.25 -8.62 -1.09
N ARG A 171 0.61 -7.38 -0.77
CA ARG A 171 1.50 -7.06 0.36
C ARG A 171 0.96 -7.50 1.73
N GLU A 172 -0.33 -7.75 1.85
CA GLU A 172 -0.95 -8.30 3.07
C GLU A 172 -0.89 -9.84 3.10
N GLY A 173 -0.32 -10.48 2.07
CA GLY A 173 -0.21 -11.92 1.96
C GLY A 173 -1.51 -12.61 1.51
N ARG A 174 -2.51 -11.85 1.03
CA ARG A 174 -3.77 -12.39 0.52
C ARG A 174 -3.66 -12.64 -0.97
N ALA A 175 -4.30 -13.70 -1.45
CA ALA A 175 -4.41 -13.94 -2.88
C ALA A 175 -5.16 -12.79 -3.55
N ASN A 176 -4.61 -12.25 -4.63
CA ASN A 176 -5.24 -11.23 -5.48
C ASN A 176 -5.18 -11.60 -6.98
N GLY A 177 -4.74 -12.82 -7.31
CA GLY A 177 -4.69 -13.31 -8.67
C GLY A 177 -4.14 -14.72 -8.83
N LEU A 178 -4.19 -15.21 -10.06
CA LEU A 178 -3.63 -16.50 -10.49
C LEU A 178 -2.43 -16.24 -11.41
N VAL A 179 -1.38 -17.06 -11.29
CA VAL A 179 -0.28 -17.08 -12.24
C VAL A 179 -0.42 -18.34 -13.10
N LEU A 180 -0.42 -18.18 -14.41
CA LEU A 180 -0.52 -19.29 -15.36
C LEU A 180 0.86 -19.80 -15.78
N THR A 181 0.90 -20.98 -16.40
CA THR A 181 2.13 -21.60 -16.95
C THR A 181 2.89 -20.75 -17.94
N ASP A 182 2.20 -19.87 -18.67
CA ASP A 182 2.83 -18.95 -19.64
C ASP A 182 3.38 -17.67 -18.97
N GLY A 183 3.29 -17.56 -17.64
CA GLY A 183 3.67 -16.37 -16.88
C GLY A 183 2.60 -15.27 -16.86
N THR A 184 1.45 -15.47 -17.51
CA THR A 184 0.34 -14.53 -17.46
C THR A 184 -0.24 -14.44 -16.05
N VAL A 185 -0.42 -13.22 -15.56
CA VAL A 185 -1.02 -12.92 -14.24
C VAL A 185 -2.47 -12.51 -14.44
N VAL A 186 -3.38 -13.30 -13.88
CA VAL A 186 -4.81 -13.03 -13.88
C VAL A 186 -5.19 -12.35 -12.57
N LYS A 187 -5.45 -11.04 -12.62
CA LYS A 187 -5.86 -10.26 -11.45
C LYS A 187 -7.36 -10.33 -11.25
N MET A 188 -7.73 -10.42 -9.98
CA MET A 188 -9.11 -10.40 -9.52
C MET A 188 -9.17 -9.81 -8.10
N PRO A 189 -10.34 -9.38 -7.62
CA PRO A 189 -10.46 -8.85 -6.27
C PRO A 189 -10.03 -9.89 -5.21
N PRO A 190 -9.40 -9.48 -4.10
CA PRO A 190 -8.90 -10.42 -3.09
C PRO A 190 -9.97 -11.35 -2.50
N HIS A 191 -11.20 -10.86 -2.33
CA HIS A 191 -12.31 -11.68 -1.83
C HIS A 191 -12.67 -12.82 -2.78
N VAL A 192 -12.58 -12.59 -4.10
CA VAL A 192 -12.85 -13.62 -5.11
C VAL A 192 -11.66 -14.57 -5.25
N ALA A 193 -10.43 -14.03 -5.26
CA ALA A 193 -9.21 -14.82 -5.35
C ALA A 193 -9.12 -15.86 -4.22
N GLY A 194 -9.42 -15.44 -2.98
CA GLY A 194 -9.42 -16.34 -1.83
C GLY A 194 -10.34 -17.55 -2.01
N GLN A 195 -11.57 -17.33 -2.51
CA GLN A 195 -12.53 -18.41 -2.79
C GLN A 195 -12.05 -19.31 -3.94
N LEU A 196 -11.52 -18.70 -5.00
CA LEU A 196 -11.06 -19.41 -6.20
C LEU A 196 -9.80 -20.24 -5.96
N THR A 197 -8.94 -19.92 -4.99
CA THR A 197 -7.78 -20.75 -4.68
C THR A 197 -8.14 -22.18 -4.28
N THR A 198 -9.34 -22.38 -3.70
CA THR A 198 -9.85 -23.71 -3.34
C THR A 198 -10.50 -24.41 -4.55
N LEU A 199 -11.14 -23.66 -5.44
CA LEU A 199 -11.82 -24.19 -6.64
C LEU A 199 -10.83 -24.49 -7.79
N ALA A 200 -9.76 -23.70 -7.90
CA ALA A 200 -8.71 -23.81 -8.89
C ALA A 200 -7.33 -23.87 -8.21
N PRO A 201 -7.01 -24.98 -7.51
CA PRO A 201 -5.69 -25.16 -6.91
C PRO A 201 -4.57 -25.12 -7.97
N LYS A 202 -3.32 -24.94 -7.51
CA LYS A 202 -2.13 -25.08 -8.36
C LYS A 202 -2.22 -26.42 -9.11
N GLY A 203 -2.15 -26.37 -10.42
CA GLY A 203 -2.33 -27.53 -11.28
C GLY A 203 -3.61 -27.54 -12.11
N SER A 204 -4.61 -26.75 -11.75
CA SER A 204 -5.89 -26.71 -12.47
C SER A 204 -5.79 -25.99 -13.80
N THR A 205 -6.45 -26.52 -14.82
CA THR A 205 -6.64 -25.85 -16.11
C THR A 205 -7.81 -24.89 -15.99
N VAL A 206 -7.58 -23.62 -16.34
CA VAL A 206 -8.58 -22.56 -16.30
C VAL A 206 -8.65 -21.84 -17.64
N THR A 207 -9.84 -21.35 -17.97
CA THR A 207 -10.04 -20.41 -19.09
C THR A 207 -10.53 -19.10 -18.51
N VAL A 208 -9.89 -18.00 -18.85
CA VAL A 208 -10.16 -16.67 -18.31
C VAL A 208 -10.60 -15.80 -19.47
N ASP A 209 -11.75 -15.17 -19.33
CA ASP A 209 -12.18 -14.07 -20.17
C ASP A 209 -12.10 -12.77 -19.37
N GLY A 210 -11.45 -11.76 -19.95
CA GLY A 210 -11.21 -10.52 -19.25
C GLY A 210 -10.53 -9.49 -20.12
N TYR A 211 -9.92 -8.52 -19.47
CA TYR A 211 -9.31 -7.36 -20.12
C TYR A 211 -7.82 -7.32 -19.84
N ALA A 212 -7.00 -7.31 -20.89
CA ALA A 212 -5.57 -7.11 -20.76
C ALA A 212 -5.29 -5.70 -20.24
N GLN A 213 -4.44 -5.60 -19.23
CA GLN A 213 -3.98 -4.33 -18.68
C GLN A 213 -2.77 -3.86 -19.52
N PRO A 214 -2.92 -2.80 -20.32
CA PRO A 214 -1.79 -2.23 -21.04
C PRO A 214 -0.83 -1.55 -20.06
N LEU A 215 0.44 -1.47 -20.45
CA LEU A 215 1.44 -0.69 -19.74
C LEU A 215 1.14 0.80 -19.93
N GLY A 216 1.17 1.57 -18.84
CA GLY A 216 1.03 3.02 -18.91
C GLY A 216 2.28 3.67 -19.50
N ASP A 217 2.15 4.91 -19.97
CA ASP A 217 3.30 5.65 -20.49
C ASP A 217 4.37 5.87 -19.42
N GLY A 218 5.63 5.77 -19.83
CA GLY A 218 6.78 5.84 -18.93
C GLY A 218 6.91 4.66 -17.96
N GLN A 219 5.94 3.75 -17.88
CA GLN A 219 6.05 2.54 -17.07
C GLN A 219 6.97 1.52 -17.75
N VAL A 220 7.68 0.75 -16.93
CA VAL A 220 8.56 -0.34 -17.35
C VAL A 220 8.21 -1.56 -16.53
N GLN A 221 8.16 -2.73 -17.16
CA GLN A 221 7.98 -3.99 -16.46
C GLN A 221 9.35 -4.66 -16.25
N LEU A 222 9.70 -4.98 -15.01
CA LEU A 222 10.97 -5.63 -14.66
C LEU A 222 11.05 -7.07 -15.20
N GLN A 223 9.89 -7.73 -15.27
CA GLN A 223 9.71 -9.06 -15.82
C GLN A 223 8.57 -8.97 -16.82
N LYS A 224 8.81 -9.42 -18.05
CA LYS A 224 7.79 -9.31 -19.10
C LYS A 224 6.70 -10.36 -18.85
N HIS A 225 5.51 -9.90 -18.48
CA HIS A 225 4.33 -10.76 -18.34
C HIS A 225 3.05 -10.02 -18.68
N THR A 226 2.09 -10.75 -19.22
CA THR A 226 0.76 -10.22 -19.49
C THR A 226 -0.03 -10.15 -18.19
N ILE A 227 -0.75 -9.06 -17.98
CA ILE A 227 -1.69 -8.92 -16.87
C ILE A 227 -3.11 -8.88 -17.46
N VAL A 228 -3.99 -9.76 -16.99
CA VAL A 228 -5.40 -9.79 -17.40
C VAL A 228 -6.27 -9.60 -16.18
N ARG A 229 -7.15 -8.60 -16.21
CA ARG A 229 -8.22 -8.45 -15.23
C ARG A 229 -9.36 -9.38 -15.62
N ALA A 230 -9.60 -10.41 -14.83
CA ALA A 230 -10.62 -11.39 -15.15
C ALA A 230 -12.03 -10.83 -14.92
N SER A 231 -12.93 -11.16 -15.84
CA SER A 231 -14.37 -10.93 -15.72
C SER A 231 -15.11 -12.25 -15.55
N VAL A 232 -14.69 -13.28 -16.29
CA VAL A 232 -15.24 -14.64 -16.17
C VAL A 232 -14.08 -15.63 -16.09
N LEU A 233 -14.19 -16.59 -15.17
CA LEU A 233 -13.26 -17.70 -15.04
C LEU A 233 -14.00 -19.02 -15.19
N THR A 234 -13.55 -19.88 -16.10
CA THR A 234 -14.07 -21.23 -16.29
C THR A 234 -13.08 -22.25 -15.75
N VAL A 235 -13.55 -23.10 -14.83
CA VAL A 235 -12.76 -24.15 -14.18
C VAL A 235 -13.57 -25.44 -14.18
N GLY A 236 -13.02 -26.53 -14.72
CA GLY A 236 -13.72 -27.82 -14.77
C GLY A 236 -15.05 -27.78 -15.55
N GLY A 237 -15.17 -26.90 -16.55
CA GLY A 237 -16.39 -26.71 -17.33
C GLY A 237 -17.46 -25.82 -16.69
N GLN A 238 -17.27 -25.38 -15.44
CA GLN A 238 -18.16 -24.42 -14.78
C GLN A 238 -17.59 -23.01 -14.90
N SER A 239 -18.44 -22.02 -15.22
CA SER A 239 -18.04 -20.62 -15.37
C SER A 239 -18.49 -19.79 -14.17
N TYR A 240 -17.58 -18.97 -13.67
CA TYR A 240 -17.74 -18.12 -12.50
C TYR A 240 -17.57 -16.66 -12.92
N LEU A 241 -18.53 -15.82 -12.54
CA LEU A 241 -18.44 -14.37 -12.72
C LEU A 241 -17.58 -13.76 -11.61
N ILE A 242 -16.71 -12.82 -11.97
CA ILE A 242 -15.83 -12.11 -11.04
C ILE A 242 -16.34 -10.67 -10.90
N GLN A 243 -16.70 -10.27 -9.68
CA GLN A 243 -17.22 -8.95 -9.33
C GLN A 243 -16.44 -8.31 -8.18
#